data_AF-A0A1X7A8M0-F1
#
_entry.id   AF-A0A1X7A8M0-F1
#
_cell.length_a   1.000
_cell.length_b   1.000
_cell.length_c   1.000
_cell.angle_alpha   90.00
_cell.angle_beta   90.00
_cell.angle_gamma   90.00
#
_symmetry.space_group_name_H-M   'P 1'
#
loop_
_entity.id
_entity.type
_entity.pdbx_description
1 polymer ?
#
loop_
_entity_poly.entity_id
_entity_poly.type
_entity_poly.pdbx_seq_one_letter_code
_entity_poly.pdbx_strand_id
1 'polypeptide(L)' 'MRIMILSMAVLAIGALLIALKPLLGGAPIENAEVPGVFPEWIAPVGYFTMLVGAAGLFIGWTRARSAR' A
#
# COMPACT_ATOMS: atom_id res chain seq x y z
N MET A 1 -16.38 13.47 -3.68
CA MET A 1 -15.54 13.07 -4.82
C MET A 1 -14.03 13.19 -4.56
N ARG A 2 -13.47 14.36 -4.19
CA ARG A 2 -12.02 14.52 -3.93
C ARG A 2 -11.41 13.48 -2.98
N ILE A 3 -12.08 13.18 -1.86
CA ILE A 3 -11.62 12.18 -0.88
C ILE A 3 -11.47 10.80 -1.53
N MET A 4 -12.43 10.36 -2.36
CA MET A 4 -12.36 9.06 -3.03
C MET A 4 -11.18 8.97 -4.00
N ILE A 5 -10.89 10.05 -4.74
CA ILE A 5 -9.75 10.10 -5.67
C ILE A 5 -8.43 9.98 -4.89
N LEU A 6 -8.29 10.73 -3.80
CA LEU A 6 -7.10 10.67 -2.94
C LEU A 6 -6.93 9.28 -2.31
N SER A 7 -8.01 8.69 -1.80
CA SER A 7 -7.98 7.34 -1.23
C SER A 7 -7.66 6.26 -2.25
N MET A 8 -8.14 6.41 -3.49
CA MET A 8 -7.78 5.51 -4.59
C MET A 8 -6.31 5.63 -4.97
N ALA A 9 -5.75 6.84 -4.98
CA ALA A 9 -4.33 7.05 -5.22
C ALA A 9 -3.48 6.40 -4.11
N VAL A 10 -3.86 6.57 -2.84
CA VAL A 10 -3.19 5.93 -1.71
C VAL A 10 -3.25 4.40 -1.80
N LEU A 11 -4.42 3.84 -2.14
CA LEU A 11 -4.57 2.40 -2.35
C LEU A 11 -3.66 1.90 -3.48
N ALA A 12 -3.62 2.62 -4.61
CA ALA A 12 -2.79 2.28 -5.76
C ALA A 12 -1.29 2.34 -5.43
N ILE A 13 -0.85 3.33 -4.64
CA ILE A 13 0.54 3.44 -4.17
C ILE A 13 0.88 2.24 -3.28
N GLY A 14 0.03 1.88 -2.33
CA GLY A 14 0.25 0.70 -1.49
C GLY A 14 0.35 -0.59 -2.31
N ALA A 15 -0.54 -0.77 -3.30
CA ALA A 15 -0.50 -1.92 -4.20
C ALA A 15 0.78 -1.95 -5.05
N LEU A 16 1.22 -0.79 -5.56
CA LEU A 16 2.46 -0.66 -6.33
C LEU A 16 3.69 -1.04 -5.50
N LEU A 17 3.76 -0.61 -4.23
CA LEU A 17 4.85 -0.96 -3.32
C LEU A 17 4.97 -2.49 -3.13
N ILE A 18 3.84 -3.19 -2.97
CA ILE A 18 3.83 -4.65 -2.86
C ILE A 18 4.18 -5.32 -4.19
N ALA A 19 3.65 -4.81 -5.31
CA ALA A 19 3.92 -5.36 -6.63
C ALA A 19 5.40 -5.23 -7.04
N LEU A 20 6.10 -4.21 -6.55
CA LEU A 20 7.53 -4.01 -6.77
C LEU A 20 8.41 -4.86 -5.85
N LYS A 21 7.86 -5.45 -4.78
CA LYS A 21 8.60 -6.32 -3.84
C LYS A 21 9.46 -7.40 -4.53
N PRO A 22 8.95 -8.21 -5.49
CA PRO A 22 9.77 -9.22 -6.17
C PRO A 22 10.91 -8.63 -6.99
N LEU A 23 10.74 -7.43 -7.58
CA LEU A 23 11.82 -6.73 -8.29
C LEU A 23 12.90 -6.22 -7.34
N LEU A 24 12.51 -5.85 -6.11
CA LEU A 24 13.42 -5.43 -5.04
C LEU A 24 14.05 -6.62 -4.29
N GLY A 25 13.52 -7.82 -4.49
CA GLY A 25 13.91 -9.07 -3.81
C GLY A 25 14.82 -10.00 -4.64
N GLY A 26 15.25 -9.59 -5.84
CA GLY A 26 15.90 -10.47 -6.81
C GLY A 26 17.39 -10.77 -6.62
N ALA A 27 18.05 -10.17 -5.62
CA ALA A 27 19.45 -10.50 -5.31
C ALA A 27 19.52 -11.82 -4.52
N PRO A 28 20.45 -12.74 -4.82
CA PRO A 28 20.64 -13.97 -4.05
C PRO A 28 20.79 -13.64 -2.57
N ILE A 29 20.02 -14.31 -1.73
CA ILE A 29 20.03 -14.12 -0.28
C ILE A 29 21.29 -14.82 0.26
N GLU A 30 22.46 -14.23 0.04
CA GLU A 30 23.69 -14.68 0.69
C GLU A 30 23.83 -14.09 2.11
N ASN A 31 22.98 -13.10 2.46
CA ASN A 31 23.11 -12.29 3.67
C ASN A 31 21.75 -11.93 4.29
N ALA A 32 20.86 -12.92 4.53
CA ALA A 32 19.61 -12.71 5.28
C ALA A 32 19.82 -12.17 6.71
N GLU A 33 21.04 -12.28 7.24
CA GLU A 33 21.39 -11.86 8.60
C GLU A 33 21.92 -10.42 8.69
N VAL A 34 22.10 -9.72 7.56
CA VAL A 34 22.57 -8.32 7.56
C VAL A 34 21.37 -7.38 7.65
N PRO A 35 21.18 -6.68 8.80
CA PRO A 35 20.08 -5.74 8.95
C PRO A 35 20.21 -4.63 7.88
N GLY A 36 19.19 -4.50 7.02
CA GLY A 36 19.10 -3.39 6.06
C GLY A 36 19.45 -3.73 4.60
N VAL A 37 19.81 -4.97 4.25
CA VAL A 37 20.10 -5.35 2.85
C VAL A 37 18.82 -5.56 2.03
N PHE A 38 17.73 -5.98 2.67
CA PHE A 38 16.41 -6.00 2.05
C PHE A 38 15.47 -5.08 2.82
N PRO A 39 14.64 -4.27 2.12
CA PRO A 39 13.64 -3.46 2.76
C PRO A 39 12.45 -4.33 3.19
N GLU A 40 12.64 -5.15 4.22
CA GLU A 40 11.62 -6.01 4.85
C GLU A 40 10.39 -5.20 5.28
N TRP A 41 10.62 -3.91 5.58
CA TRP A 41 9.60 -2.92 5.91
C TRP A 41 8.67 -2.57 4.73
N ILE A 42 9.02 -2.85 3.47
CA ILE A 42 8.16 -2.53 2.31
C ILE A 42 6.85 -3.28 2.37
N ALA A 43 6.87 -4.55 2.77
CA ALA A 43 5.65 -5.34 2.88
C ALA A 43 4.66 -4.74 3.91
N PRO A 44 5.02 -4.54 5.20
CA PRO A 44 4.11 -3.95 6.17
C PRO A 44 3.69 -2.51 5.80
N VAL A 45 4.59 -1.68 5.25
CA VAL A 45 4.25 -0.32 4.80
C VAL A 45 3.27 -0.35 3.63
N GLY A 46 3.48 -1.21 2.64
CA GLY A 46 2.58 -1.35 1.50
C GLY A 46 1.18 -1.79 1.91
N TYR A 47 1.08 -2.81 2.77
CA TYR A 47 -0.22 -3.27 3.30
C TYR A 47 -0.92 -2.21 4.15
N PHE A 48 -0.19 -1.50 5.02
CA PHE A 48 -0.76 -0.41 5.79
C PHE A 48 -1.32 0.70 4.90
N THR A 49 -0.55 1.08 3.87
CA THR A 49 -0.96 2.10 2.89
C THR A 49 -2.20 1.67 2.13
N MET A 50 -2.28 0.40 1.71
CA MET A 50 -3.49 -0.16 1.10
C MET A 50 -4.70 -0.10 2.03
N LEU A 51 -4.53 -0.44 3.31
CA LEU A 51 -5.57 -0.35 4.34
C LEU A 51 -6.10 1.08 4.48
N VAL A 52 -5.22 2.07 4.57
CA VAL A 52 -5.61 3.49 4.65
C VAL A 52 -6.38 3.93 3.41
N GLY A 53 -5.92 3.55 2.22
CA GLY A 53 -6.61 3.83 0.96
C GLY A 53 -8.01 3.19 0.91
N ALA A 54 -8.12 1.91 1.29
CA ALA A 54 -9.39 1.19 1.33
C ALA A 54 -10.38 1.80 2.33
N ALA A 55 -9.91 2.16 3.52
CA ALA A 55 -10.74 2.82 4.54
C ALA A 55 -11.28 4.17 4.04
N GLY A 56 -10.45 4.98 3.40
CA GLY A 56 -10.87 6.26 2.82
C GLY A 56 -11.89 6.11 1.69
N LEU A 57 -11.75 5.07 0.85
CA LEU A 57 -12.75 4.72 -0.17
C LEU A 57 -14.08 4.29 0.47
N PHE A 58 -14.03 3.45 1.51
CA PHE A 58 -15.21 3.01 2.24
C PHE A 58 -15.96 4.18 2.86
N ILE A 59 -15.25 5.09 3.56
CA ILE A 59 -15.84 6.31 4.14
C ILE A 59 -16.42 7.23 3.05
N GLY A 60 -15.71 7.39 1.93
CA GLY A 60 -16.20 8.17 0.80
C GLY A 60 -17.49 7.59 0.21
N TRP A 61 -17.57 6.27 0.09
CA TRP A 61 -18.74 5.56 -0.41
C TRP A 61 -19.94 5.65 0.53
N THR A 62 -19.75 5.42 1.84
CA THR A 62 -20.84 5.52 2.83
C THR A 62 -21.42 6.93 2.86
N ARG A 63 -20.57 7.97 2.84
CA ARG A 63 -21.02 9.37 2.77
C ARG A 63 -21.78 9.68 1.48
N ALA A 64 -21.33 9.17 0.34
CA ALA A 64 -22.02 9.37 -0.93
C ALA A 64 -23.39 8.67 -0.97
N ARG A 65 -23.53 7.53 -0.28
CA ARG A 65 -24.79 6.80 -0.17
C ARG A 65 -25.78 7.49 0.78
N SER A 66 -25.32 8.05 1.90
CA SER A 66 -26.19 8.77 2.85
C SER A 66 -26.68 10.13 2.34
N ALA A 67 -26.03 10.71 1.33
CA ALA A 67 -26.43 11.98 0.72
C ALA A 67 -27.42 11.83 -0.44
N ARG A 68 -27.77 10.59 -0.82
CA ARG A 68 -28.82 10.25 -1.80
C ARG A 68 -30.06 9.74 -1.07
#